data_AF-A0ABC8JKR2-F1
#
_entry.id   AF-A0ABC8JKR2-F1
#
_cell.length_a   1.000
_cell.length_b   1.000
_cell.length_c   1.000
_cell.angle_alpha   90.00
_cell.angle_beta   90.00
_cell.angle_gamma   90.00
#
_symmetry.space_group_name_H-M   'P 1'
#
loop_
_entity.id
_entity.type
_entity.pdbx_description
1 polymer ?
#
loop_
_entity_poly.entity_id
_entity_poly.type
_entity_poly.pdbx_seq_one_letter_code
_entity_poly.pdbx_strand_id
1 'polypeptide(L)'
;MFDAKDRTTPLLDVVFESGRGVAQYHTSVLFQALNAEENYLRIDVDDLDEADVSMDLSTDANLKNLEKIGQNLLNSEVKRMNLDTFKYEPIEGSKRTYKDELIRFAQDLSEELKKRKANMMVHQTD
;
A
#
# COMPACT_ATOMS: atom_id res chain seq x y z
N MET A 1 27.60 6.29 -11.13
CA MET A 1 28.96 5.71 -11.00
C MET A 1 29.11 5.36 -9.53
N PHE A 2 29.44 4.11 -9.22
CA PHE A 2 29.47 3.58 -7.85
C PHE A 2 30.49 4.33 -7.00
N ASP A 3 30.03 5.00 -5.93
CA ASP A 3 30.90 5.55 -4.90
C ASP A 3 30.79 4.70 -3.62
N ALA A 4 31.89 4.07 -3.24
CA ALA A 4 32.01 3.28 -2.01
C ALA A 4 31.95 4.15 -0.74
N LYS A 5 32.03 5.48 -0.86
CA LYS A 5 31.89 6.41 0.26
C LYS A 5 30.45 6.59 0.72
N ASP A 6 29.49 6.39 -0.18
CA ASP A 6 28.07 6.73 0.06
C ASP A 6 27.23 5.56 0.60
N ARG A 7 27.86 4.42 0.95
CA ARG A 7 27.18 3.20 1.46
C ARG A 7 25.97 2.75 0.61
N THR A 8 26.01 2.97 -0.70
CA THR A 8 24.91 2.56 -1.58
C THR A 8 24.86 1.03 -1.73
N THR A 9 23.65 0.47 -1.90
CA THR A 9 23.42 -0.96 -2.13
C THR A 9 22.69 -1.24 -3.45
N PRO A 10 23.23 -0.85 -4.63
CA PRO A 10 22.43 -0.74 -5.85
C PRO A 10 21.80 -2.05 -6.33
N LEU A 11 22.43 -3.20 -6.05
CA LEU A 11 21.85 -4.50 -6.38
C LEU A 11 20.60 -4.77 -5.55
N LEU A 12 20.64 -4.48 -4.25
CA LEU A 12 19.49 -4.63 -3.37
C LEU A 12 18.40 -3.65 -3.78
N ASP A 13 18.75 -2.39 -4.02
CA ASP A 13 17.82 -1.34 -4.43
C ASP A 13 17.06 -1.75 -5.69
N VAL A 14 17.78 -2.24 -6.72
CA VAL A 14 17.17 -2.73 -7.97
C VAL A 14 16.26 -3.93 -7.72
N VAL A 15 16.67 -4.89 -6.90
CA VAL A 15 15.87 -6.10 -6.62
C VAL A 15 14.59 -5.74 -5.86
N PHE A 16 14.68 -4.89 -4.84
CA PHE A 16 13.52 -4.47 -4.05
C PHE A 16 12.55 -3.61 -4.85
N GLU A 17 13.03 -2.61 -5.58
CA GLU A 17 12.18 -1.76 -6.42
C GLU A 17 11.54 -2.53 -7.58
N SER A 18 12.30 -3.46 -8.20
CA SER A 18 11.73 -4.33 -9.24
C SER A 18 10.68 -5.26 -8.68
N GLY A 19 10.93 -5.87 -7.51
CA GLY A 19 9.96 -6.74 -6.84
C GLY A 19 8.68 -5.99 -6.49
N ARG A 20 8.81 -4.77 -5.96
CA ARG A 20 7.69 -3.87 -5.68
C ARG A 20 6.88 -3.58 -6.95
N GLY A 21 7.54 -3.15 -8.03
CA GLY A 21 6.88 -2.80 -9.29
C GLY A 21 6.14 -3.98 -9.95
N VAL A 22 6.77 -5.16 -10.00
CA VAL A 22 6.17 -6.38 -10.57
C VAL A 22 4.93 -6.80 -9.78
N ALA A 23 5.01 -6.83 -8.45
CA ALA A 23 3.88 -7.19 -7.60
C ALA A 23 2.72 -6.19 -7.73
N GLN A 24 3.02 -4.89 -7.74
CA GLN A 24 2.03 -3.83 -7.86
C GLN A 24 1.33 -3.85 -9.22
N TYR A 25 2.08 -4.03 -10.30
CA TYR A 25 1.51 -4.07 -11.65
C TYR A 25 0.58 -5.27 -11.83
N HIS A 26 1.06 -6.48 -11.56
CA HIS A 26 0.26 -7.69 -11.78
C HIS A 26 -0.98 -7.76 -10.90
N THR A 27 -0.88 -7.30 -9.65
CA THR A 27 -2.05 -7.20 -8.77
C THR A 27 -3.07 -6.20 -9.30
N SER A 28 -2.62 -5.02 -9.74
CA SER A 28 -3.50 -3.99 -10.32
C SER A 28 -4.21 -4.48 -11.58
N VAL A 29 -3.48 -5.15 -12.49
CA VAL A 29 -4.05 -5.74 -13.71
C VAL A 29 -5.13 -6.77 -13.37
N LEU A 30 -4.87 -7.66 -12.41
CA LEU A 30 -5.82 -8.70 -12.01
C LEU A 30 -7.15 -8.10 -11.52
N PHE A 31 -7.09 -7.15 -10.59
CA PHE A 31 -8.30 -6.56 -10.01
C PHE A 31 -9.05 -5.67 -11.00
N GLN A 32 -8.35 -4.95 -11.88
CA GLN A 32 -8.98 -4.16 -12.95
C GLN A 32 -9.64 -5.04 -14.01
N ALA A 33 -9.00 -6.14 -14.42
CA ALA A 33 -9.58 -7.08 -15.40
C ALA A 33 -10.84 -7.78 -14.88
N LEU A 34 -11.00 -7.88 -13.56
CA LEU A 34 -12.16 -8.47 -12.89
C LEU A 34 -13.23 -7.43 -12.49
N ASN A 35 -13.05 -6.15 -12.82
CA ASN A 35 -13.88 -5.04 -12.34
C ASN A 35 -14.05 -5.06 -10.81
N ALA A 36 -12.98 -5.39 -10.10
CA ALA A 36 -12.91 -5.57 -8.65
C ALA A 36 -11.89 -4.62 -8.02
N GLU A 37 -11.68 -3.44 -8.63
CA GLU A 37 -10.66 -2.47 -8.20
C GLU A 37 -10.84 -2.00 -6.76
N GLU A 38 -12.08 -1.98 -6.27
CA GLU A 38 -12.42 -1.62 -4.89
C GLU A 38 -11.99 -2.69 -3.87
N ASN A 39 -11.64 -3.91 -4.33
CA ASN A 39 -11.18 -5.00 -3.48
C ASN A 39 -9.66 -4.99 -3.27
N TYR A 40 -8.95 -4.09 -3.95
CA TYR A 40 -7.50 -3.92 -3.81
C TYR A 40 -7.15 -2.52 -3.31
N LEU A 41 -6.63 -2.46 -2.09
CA LEU A 41 -6.11 -1.24 -1.49
C LEU A 41 -4.58 -1.33 -1.41
N ARG A 42 -3.87 -0.48 -2.16
CA ARG A 42 -2.41 -0.28 -2.02
C ARG A 42 -2.14 0.93 -1.14
N ILE A 43 -1.47 0.71 -0.01
CA ILE A 43 -0.95 1.76 0.86
C ILE A 43 0.56 1.79 0.69
N ASP A 44 1.07 2.88 0.13
CA ASP A 44 2.50 3.05 -0.16
C ASP A 44 2.82 4.55 -0.29
N VAL A 45 4.10 4.91 -0.19
CA VAL A 45 4.60 6.27 -0.38
C VAL A 45 5.57 6.25 -1.56
N ASP A 46 5.14 6.80 -2.69
CA ASP A 46 5.92 6.75 -3.94
C ASP A 46 7.13 7.71 -3.96
N ASP A 47 7.12 8.75 -3.12
CA ASP A 47 8.07 9.87 -3.14
C ASP A 47 8.69 10.09 -1.75
N LEU A 48 9.58 9.20 -1.32
CA LEU A 48 10.41 9.41 -0.11
C LEU A 48 11.71 10.12 -0.46
N ASP A 49 12.15 11.04 0.41
CA ASP A 49 13.47 11.66 0.28
C ASP A 49 14.58 10.65 0.60
N GLU A 50 15.78 10.83 0.04
CA GLU A 50 16.90 9.88 0.17
C GLU A 50 17.23 9.52 1.63
N ALA A 51 17.13 10.48 2.56
CA ALA A 51 17.34 10.25 3.98
C ALA A 51 16.26 9.35 4.63
N ASP A 52 15.03 9.40 4.11
CA ASP A 52 13.90 8.59 4.58
C ASP A 52 13.92 7.16 3.99
N VAL A 53 14.65 6.94 2.90
CA VAL A 53 14.78 5.63 2.22
C VAL A 53 15.81 4.71 2.91
N SER A 54 16.72 5.26 3.74
CA SER A 54 17.72 4.46 4.45
C SER A 54 17.07 3.50 5.45
N MET A 55 17.24 2.20 5.21
CA MET A 55 16.66 1.13 6.03
C MET A 55 17.32 0.98 7.42
N ASP A 56 18.53 1.52 7.61
CA ASP A 56 19.32 1.38 8.84
C ASP A 56 19.46 2.70 9.64
N LEU A 57 18.83 3.79 9.20
CA LEU A 57 18.88 5.09 9.88
C LEU A 57 17.85 5.21 11.02
N SER A 58 18.19 4.65 12.18
CA SER A 58 17.30 4.65 13.36
C SER A 58 17.44 5.86 14.28
N THR A 59 17.72 7.05 13.76
CA THR A 59 17.80 8.27 14.60
C THR A 59 16.40 8.71 15.03
N ASP A 60 16.26 9.27 16.23
CA ASP A 60 14.95 9.77 16.72
C ASP A 60 14.31 10.78 15.76
N ALA A 61 15.14 11.60 15.09
CA ALA A 61 14.66 12.56 14.10
C ALA A 61 14.06 11.86 12.88
N ASN A 62 14.75 10.85 12.34
CA ASN A 62 14.26 10.07 11.19
C ASN A 62 12.98 9.30 11.54
N LEU A 63 12.95 8.62 12.69
CA LEU A 63 11.78 7.85 13.12
C LEU A 63 10.53 8.73 13.30
N LYS A 64 10.67 9.92 13.86
CA LYS A 64 9.57 10.90 13.97
C LYS A 64 9.12 11.43 12.61
N ASN A 65 10.06 11.58 11.66
CA ASN A 65 9.71 11.98 10.30
C ASN A 65 8.90 10.88 9.59
N LEU A 66 9.33 9.62 9.68
CA LEU A 66 8.61 8.47 9.13
C LEU A 66 7.20 8.32 9.74
N GLU A 67 7.05 8.53 11.04
CA GLU A 67 5.73 8.57 11.69
C GLU A 67 4.83 9.66 11.07
N LYS A 68 5.38 10.87 10.90
CA LYS A 68 4.66 12.00 10.27
C LYS A 68 4.29 11.70 8.82
N ILE A 69 5.18 11.07 8.05
CA ILE A 69 4.90 10.65 6.67
C ILE A 69 3.71 9.68 6.64
N GLY A 70 3.71 8.67 7.51
CA GLY A 70 2.59 7.73 7.63
C GLY A 70 1.27 8.42 8.01
N GLN A 71 1.30 9.35 8.97
CA GLN A 71 0.12 10.14 9.36
C GLN A 71 -0.39 11.03 8.22
N ASN A 72 0.52 11.60 7.42
CA ASN A 72 0.14 12.38 6.24
C ASN A 72 -0.49 11.50 5.16
N LEU A 73 0.07 10.32 4.91
CA LEU A 73 -0.46 9.35 3.94
C LEU A 73 -1.89 8.95 4.28
N LEU A 74 -2.21 8.73 5.57
CA LEU A 74 -3.58 8.40 5.99
C LEU A 74 -4.60 9.46 5.54
N ASN A 75 -4.20 10.73 5.48
CA ASN A 75 -5.09 11.84 5.10
C ASN A 75 -5.02 12.19 3.61
N SER A 76 -4.13 11.58 2.83
CA SER A 76 -4.07 11.79 1.39
C SER A 76 -5.11 10.95 0.66
N GLU A 77 -5.50 11.40 -0.54
CA GLU A 77 -6.42 10.68 -1.43
C GLU A 77 -5.83 9.32 -1.84
N VAL A 78 -6.71 8.33 -1.95
CA VAL A 78 -6.32 6.99 -2.43
C VAL A 78 -5.97 7.07 -3.91
N LYS A 79 -4.85 6.43 -4.24
CA LYS A 79 -4.37 6.30 -5.61
C LYS A 79 -4.61 4.90 -6.16
N ARG A 80 -4.81 4.81 -7.47
CA ARG A 80 -4.92 3.57 -8.24
C ARG A 80 -3.90 3.57 -9.36
N MET A 81 -3.37 2.39 -9.70
CA MET A 81 -2.46 2.28 -10.82
C MET A 81 -3.21 2.56 -12.13
N ASN A 82 -2.74 3.55 -12.86
CA ASN A 82 -3.05 3.73 -14.26
C ASN A 82 -2.18 2.76 -15.08
N LEU A 83 -2.81 1.82 -15.78
CA LEU A 83 -2.09 0.76 -16.51
C LEU A 83 -1.37 1.28 -17.77
N ASP A 84 -1.78 2.43 -18.29
CA ASP A 84 -1.13 3.05 -19.45
C ASP A 84 0.12 3.83 -19.04
N THR A 85 0.06 4.53 -17.89
CA THR A 85 1.19 5.36 -17.40
C THR A 85 2.11 4.61 -16.42
N PHE A 86 1.68 3.44 -15.93
CA PHE A 86 2.35 2.64 -14.91
C PHE A 86 2.55 3.38 -13.57
N LYS A 87 1.78 4.44 -13.33
CA LYS A 87 1.86 5.27 -12.12
C LYS A 87 0.61 5.13 -11.28
N TYR A 88 0.77 5.33 -9.98
CA TYR A 88 -0.37 5.49 -9.09
C TYR A 88 -0.84 6.93 -9.10
N GLU A 89 -2.10 7.12 -9.50
CA GLU A 89 -2.73 8.41 -9.70
C GLU A 89 -4.00 8.48 -8.84
N PRO A 90 -4.42 9.68 -8.40
CA PRO A 90 -5.70 9.83 -7.70
C PRO A 90 -6.86 9.24 -8.51
N ILE A 91 -7.81 8.60 -7.84
CA ILE A 91 -8.98 8.02 -8.51
C ILE A 91 -9.91 9.13 -8.97
N GLU A 92 -10.15 9.25 -10.27
CA GLU A 92 -11.03 10.27 -10.84
C GLU A 92 -12.44 10.23 -10.21
N GLY A 93 -12.92 11.39 -9.77
CA GLY A 93 -14.23 11.53 -9.14
C GLY A 93 -14.33 11.06 -7.68
N SER A 94 -13.26 10.52 -7.09
CA SER A 94 -13.21 10.12 -5.69
C SER A 94 -12.31 11.06 -4.89
N LYS A 95 -12.76 11.42 -3.68
CA LYS A 95 -11.94 12.14 -2.68
C LYS A 95 -11.67 11.31 -1.43
N ARG A 96 -11.91 9.99 -1.50
CA ARG A 96 -11.72 9.09 -0.37
C ARG A 96 -10.25 9.07 0.02
N THR A 97 -9.97 9.25 1.30
CA THR A 97 -8.62 9.18 1.85
C THR A 97 -8.25 7.74 2.19
N TYR A 98 -6.95 7.48 2.40
CA TYR A 98 -6.50 6.17 2.88
C TYR A 98 -7.14 5.79 4.23
N LYS A 99 -7.38 6.77 5.11
CA LYS A 99 -8.09 6.58 6.36
C LYS A 99 -9.53 6.10 6.14
N ASP A 100 -10.25 6.69 5.19
CA ASP A 100 -11.62 6.29 4.87
C ASP A 100 -11.67 4.85 4.34
N GLU A 101 -10.76 4.50 3.43
CA GLU A 101 -10.68 3.15 2.88
C GLU A 101 -10.27 2.12 3.93
N LEU A 102 -9.36 2.44 4.85
CA LEU A 102 -9.01 1.55 5.96
C LEU A 102 -10.20 1.30 6.89
N ILE A 103 -11.02 2.32 7.16
CA ILE A 103 -12.26 2.16 7.96
C ILE A 103 -13.23 1.24 7.23
N ARG A 104 -13.46 1.44 5.92
CA ARG A 104 -14.31 0.55 5.12
C ARG A 104 -13.77 -0.88 5.12
N PHE A 105 -12.48 -1.07 4.87
CA PHE A 105 -11.85 -2.39 4.84
C PHE A 105 -11.97 -3.10 6.20
N ALA A 106 -11.83 -2.37 7.31
CA ALA A 106 -12.05 -2.92 8.65
C ALA A 106 -13.51 -3.34 8.90
N GLN A 107 -14.48 -2.60 8.35
CA GLN A 107 -15.91 -2.99 8.39
C GLN A 107 -16.13 -4.27 7.59
N ASP A 108 -15.62 -4.36 6.36
CA ASP A 108 -15.74 -5.53 5.48
C ASP A 108 -15.19 -6.80 6.18
N LEU A 109 -14.01 -6.70 6.80
CA LEU A 109 -13.41 -7.79 7.58
C LEU A 109 -14.26 -8.20 8.79
N SER A 110 -14.83 -7.22 9.51
CA SER A 110 -15.69 -7.48 10.67
C SER A 110 -16.97 -8.20 10.27
N GLU A 111 -17.60 -7.78 9.17
CA GLU A 111 -18.81 -8.41 8.65
C GLU A 111 -18.55 -9.83 8.16
N GLU A 112 -17.46 -10.05 7.42
CA GLU A 112 -17.09 -11.39 6.95
C GLU A 112 -16.81 -12.34 8.12
N LEU A 113 -16.13 -11.87 9.17
CA LEU A 113 -15.94 -12.65 10.40
C LEU A 113 -17.27 -13.05 11.04
N LYS A 114 -18.23 -12.12 11.14
CA LYS A 114 -19.56 -12.40 11.71
C LYS A 114 -20.32 -13.43 10.86
N LYS A 115 -20.30 -13.29 9.54
CA LYS A 115 -20.91 -14.23 8.59
C LYS A 115 -20.36 -15.65 8.77
N ARG A 116 -19.03 -15.79 8.83
CA ARG A 116 -18.39 -17.10 9.05
C ARG A 116 -18.78 -17.73 10.38
N LYS A 117 -18.84 -16.95 11.46
CA LYS A 117 -19.26 -17.46 12.78
C LYS A 117 -20.72 -17.93 12.77
N ALA A 118 -21.61 -17.16 12.15
CA ALA A 118 -23.01 -17.54 12.03
C ALA A 118 -23.17 -18.86 11.23
N ASN A 119 -22.46 -19.00 10.11
CA ASN A 119 -22.50 -20.21 9.29
C ASN A 119 -21.99 -21.45 10.05
N MET A 120 -20.93 -21.31 10.86
CA MET A 120 -20.45 -22.41 11.72
C MET A 120 -21.50 -22.83 12.75
N MET A 121 -22.22 -21.87 13.35
CA MET A 121 -23.26 -22.18 14.32
C MET A 121 -24.44 -22.92 13.68
N VAL A 122 -24.83 -22.55 12.45
CA VAL A 122 -25.90 -23.23 11.70
C VAL A 122 -25.53 -24.69 11.44
N HIS A 123 -24.28 -24.98 11.05
CA HIS A 123 -23.83 -26.35 10.76
C HIS A 123 -23.58 -27.22 12.01
N GLN A 124 -23.65 -26.65 13.22
CA GLN A 124 -23.57 -27.42 14.48
C GLN A 124 -24.94 -27.81 15.03
N THR A 125 -26.01 -27.23 14.48
CA THR A 125 -27.41 -27.49 14.88
C THR A 125 -28.16 -28.46 13.95
N ASP A 126 -27.50 -28.92 12.88
CA ASP A 126 -27.95 -29.98 11.97
C ASP A 126 -27.25 -31.32 12.28
#